data_AF-A0A958X1D8-F1
#
_entry.id   AF-A0A958X1D8-F1
#
_cell.length_a   1.000
_cell.length_b   1.000
_cell.length_c   1.000
_cell.angle_alpha   90.00
_cell.angle_beta   90.00
_cell.angle_gamma   90.00
#
_symmetry.space_group_name_H-M   'P 1'
#
loop_
_entity.id
_entity.type
_entity.pdbx_description
1 polymer ?
#
loop_
_entity_poly.entity_id
_entity_poly.type
_entity_poly.pdbx_seq_one_letter_code
_entity_poly.pdbx_strand_id
1 'polypeptide(L)'
;MSFWKLLAETRKHCIRAAIVGAGLCVLLVFVQSVSGLLEGIMAQGWVWVMVIVLLPLLVLWASTFLNRYPAKIVRPLAHQALVYGSWLYFLLALFTLLSEPFATQGDRSLQQYLYQSLWWMMPLELILVVGYVLLFYRKNLIFKPNEQIILDFASQKAVAWENKGHVLRQQCFELIAANDLDGALGKMKEAFEKSGSADMNAAVLLESQFHNLSKERDLNMVDRDKAQVELNRITMAIMNLIEKL
;
A
#
# COMPACT_ATOMS: atom_id res chain seq x y z
N MET A 1 0.50 -20.19 -8.36
CA MET A 1 1.76 -19.58 -7.86
C MET A 1 1.44 -18.24 -7.22
N SER A 2 1.98 -17.98 -6.03
CA SER A 2 1.62 -16.84 -5.20
C SER A 2 2.65 -15.72 -5.40
N PHE A 3 2.26 -14.64 -6.08
CA PHE A 3 3.16 -13.59 -6.58
C PHE A 3 3.51 -12.57 -5.49
N TRP A 4 4.81 -12.36 -5.25
CA TRP A 4 5.28 -11.28 -4.38
C TRP A 4 4.84 -9.91 -4.93
N LYS A 5 4.52 -8.97 -4.03
CA LYS A 5 3.99 -7.65 -4.40
C LYS A 5 4.79 -6.53 -3.75
N LEU A 6 4.93 -5.41 -4.43
CA LEU A 6 5.53 -4.22 -3.82
C LEU A 6 4.59 -3.65 -2.74
N LEU A 7 5.18 -3.11 -1.68
CA LEU A 7 4.41 -2.45 -0.63
C LEU A 7 3.61 -1.27 -1.19
N ALA A 8 4.17 -0.56 -2.16
CA ALA A 8 3.50 0.54 -2.86
C ALA A 8 2.21 0.09 -3.57
N GLU A 9 2.22 -1.06 -4.26
CA GLU A 9 1.03 -1.64 -4.88
C GLU A 9 -0.01 -2.01 -3.83
N THR A 10 0.42 -2.70 -2.76
CA THR A 10 -0.45 -3.10 -1.66
C THR A 10 -1.15 -1.90 -1.03
N ARG A 11 -0.38 -0.84 -0.74
CA ARG A 11 -0.89 0.43 -0.22
C ARG A 11 -1.89 1.08 -1.18
N LYS A 12 -1.57 1.14 -2.47
CA LYS A 12 -2.48 1.72 -3.49
C LYS A 12 -3.83 0.99 -3.51
N HIS A 13 -3.82 -0.33 -3.45
CA HIS A 13 -5.05 -1.12 -3.40
C HIS A 13 -5.83 -0.91 -2.10
N CYS A 14 -5.16 -0.85 -0.95
CA CYS A 14 -5.82 -0.57 0.34
C CYS A 14 -6.42 0.85 0.37
N ILE A 15 -5.70 1.86 -0.13
CA ILE A 15 -6.20 3.24 -0.26
C ILE A 15 -7.41 3.29 -1.18
N ARG A 16 -7.37 2.58 -2.32
CA ARG A 16 -8.52 2.53 -3.23
C ARG A 16 -9.73 1.90 -2.56
N ALA A 17 -9.55 0.78 -1.86
CA ALA A 17 -10.63 0.14 -1.09
C ALA A 17 -11.19 1.09 -0.03
N ALA A 18 -10.31 1.81 0.69
CA ALA A 18 -10.71 2.76 1.71
C ALA A 18 -11.45 3.97 1.14
N ILE A 19 -10.97 4.60 0.07
CA ILE A 19 -11.64 5.76 -0.54
C ILE A 19 -13.01 5.37 -1.09
N VAL A 20 -13.09 4.25 -1.82
CA VAL A 20 -14.36 3.79 -2.40
C VAL A 20 -15.34 3.39 -1.30
N GLY A 21 -14.91 2.58 -0.32
CA GLY A 21 -15.74 2.15 0.80
C GLY A 21 -16.21 3.32 1.66
N ALA A 22 -15.31 4.23 2.01
CA ALA A 22 -15.61 5.48 2.71
C ALA A 22 -16.63 6.32 1.96
N GLY A 23 -16.39 6.57 0.67
CA GLY A 23 -17.26 7.37 -0.17
C GLY A 23 -18.67 6.80 -0.25
N LEU A 24 -18.80 5.47 -0.38
CA LEU A 24 -20.09 4.80 -0.38
C LEU A 24 -20.80 4.90 0.98
N CYS A 25 -20.10 4.72 2.10
CA CYS A 25 -20.70 4.84 3.43
C CYS A 25 -21.18 6.27 3.70
N VAL A 26 -20.36 7.27 3.38
CA VAL A 26 -20.71 8.70 3.52
C VAL A 26 -21.89 9.06 2.63
N LEU A 27 -21.88 8.61 1.37
CA LEU A 27 -22.99 8.86 0.43
C LEU A 27 -24.29 8.25 0.95
N LEU A 28 -24.23 7.03 1.50
CA LEU A 28 -25.40 6.34 2.01
C LEU A 28 -25.99 7.07 3.21
N VAL A 29 -25.18 7.46 4.20
CA VAL A 29 -25.66 8.25 5.36
C VAL A 29 -26.15 9.63 4.95
N PHE A 30 -25.55 10.25 3.93
CA PHE A 30 -26.07 11.47 3.35
C PHE A 30 -27.47 11.29 2.75
N VAL A 31 -27.67 10.24 1.95
CA VAL A 31 -28.99 9.91 1.36
C VAL A 31 -30.02 9.64 2.47
N GLN A 32 -29.66 8.87 3.50
CA GLN A 32 -30.55 8.61 4.65
C GLN A 32 -30.88 9.87 5.46
N SER A 33 -29.92 10.80 5.58
CA SER A 33 -30.15 12.08 6.23
C SER A 33 -31.16 12.94 5.46
N VAL A 34 -31.02 13.01 4.13
CA VAL A 34 -31.92 13.79 3.25
C VAL A 34 -33.30 13.15 3.16
N SER A 35 -33.39 11.82 3.20
CA SER A 35 -34.67 11.10 3.15
C SER A 35 -35.44 11.12 4.48
N GLY A 36 -34.90 11.74 5.53
CA GLY A 36 -35.51 11.77 6.87
C GLY A 36 -35.40 10.46 7.66
N LEU A 37 -34.69 9.44 7.16
CA LEU A 37 -34.51 8.15 7.87
C LEU A 37 -33.73 8.32 9.18
N LEU A 38 -32.85 9.33 9.25
CA LEU A 38 -32.06 9.66 10.44
C LEU A 38 -32.64 10.84 11.24
N GLU A 39 -33.91 11.21 11.02
CA GLU A 39 -34.54 12.30 11.75
C GLU A 39 -34.51 12.03 13.27
N GLY A 40 -34.08 13.02 14.05
CA GLY A 40 -33.88 12.90 15.49
C GLY A 40 -32.55 12.25 15.93
N ILE A 41 -31.80 11.60 15.02
CA ILE A 41 -30.50 10.96 15.34
C ILE A 41 -29.39 11.25 14.31
N MET A 42 -29.56 12.30 13.50
CA MET A 42 -28.65 12.64 12.40
C MET A 42 -27.19 12.76 12.87
N ALA A 43 -26.95 13.44 14.00
CA ALA A 43 -25.60 13.60 14.55
C ALA A 43 -24.93 12.25 14.85
N GLN A 44 -25.69 11.30 15.40
CA GLN A 44 -25.21 9.96 15.75
C GLN A 44 -24.84 9.14 14.50
N GLY A 45 -25.64 9.22 13.43
CA GLY A 45 -25.32 8.59 12.15
C GLY A 45 -24.01 9.10 11.54
N TRP A 46 -23.80 10.42 11.58
CA TRP A 46 -22.55 11.03 11.11
C TRP A 46 -21.35 10.66 11.98
N VAL A 47 -21.51 10.66 13.31
CA VAL A 47 -20.46 10.20 14.24
C VAL A 47 -20.10 8.74 13.98
N TRP A 48 -21.09 7.88 13.74
CA TRP A 48 -20.84 6.47 13.44
C TRP A 48 -19.98 6.30 12.18
N VAL A 49 -20.34 6.97 11.07
CA VAL A 49 -19.54 6.90 9.84
C VAL A 49 -18.15 7.46 10.04
N MET A 50 -18.03 8.59 10.76
CA MET A 50 -16.73 9.18 11.06
C MET A 50 -15.83 8.21 11.83
N VAL A 51 -16.35 7.53 12.86
CA VAL A 51 -15.57 6.56 13.64
C VAL A 51 -15.06 5.44 12.74
N ILE A 52 -15.95 4.81 11.95
CA ILE A 52 -15.65 3.64 11.11
C ILE A 52 -14.72 3.95 9.92
N VAL A 53 -14.81 5.17 9.39
CA VAL A 53 -14.10 5.54 8.15
C VAL A 53 -12.79 6.27 8.44
N LEU A 54 -12.77 7.15 9.44
CA LEU A 54 -11.71 8.15 9.56
C LEU A 54 -10.37 7.52 9.96
N LEU A 55 -10.35 6.66 10.97
CA LEU A 55 -9.13 6.08 11.49
C LEU A 55 -8.34 5.26 10.45
N PRO A 56 -8.94 4.28 9.72
CA PRO A 56 -8.19 3.54 8.70
C PRO A 56 -7.71 4.47 7.57
N LEU A 57 -8.49 5.49 7.23
CA LEU A 57 -8.16 6.44 6.17
C LEU A 57 -6.99 7.35 6.58
N LEU A 58 -6.97 7.84 7.82
CA LEU A 58 -5.85 8.60 8.40
C LEU A 58 -4.57 7.77 8.45
N VAL A 59 -4.65 6.51 8.90
CA VAL A 59 -3.48 5.63 8.97
C VAL A 59 -2.92 5.35 7.58
N LEU A 60 -3.77 5.15 6.58
CA LEU A 60 -3.33 4.98 5.19
C LEU A 60 -2.76 6.27 4.60
N TRP A 61 -3.34 7.43 4.89
CA TRP A 61 -2.84 8.73 4.45
C TRP A 61 -1.49 9.09 5.09
N ALA A 62 -1.34 8.92 6.40
CA ALA A 62 -0.05 9.16 7.05
C ALA A 62 1.04 8.22 6.48
N SER A 63 0.67 7.04 5.97
CA SER A 63 1.62 6.11 5.36
C SER A 63 2.14 6.57 3.99
N THR A 64 1.40 7.43 3.27
CA THR A 64 1.87 8.00 2.00
C THR A 64 2.89 9.11 2.22
N PHE A 65 2.71 9.90 3.28
CA PHE A 65 3.64 10.97 3.67
C PHE A 65 4.93 10.43 4.29
N LEU A 66 4.84 9.54 5.27
CA LEU A 66 6.01 9.06 6.03
C LEU A 66 6.89 8.10 5.25
N ASN A 67 6.34 7.37 4.29
CA ASN A 67 7.05 6.31 3.59
C ASN A 67 6.82 6.42 2.07
N ARG A 68 7.20 7.56 1.49
CA ARG A 68 6.94 7.92 0.09
C ARG A 68 7.48 6.86 -0.89
N TYR A 69 8.59 6.18 -0.54
CA TYR A 69 9.22 5.11 -1.34
C TYR A 69 9.55 3.89 -0.47
N PRO A 70 8.58 3.01 -0.19
CA PRO A 70 8.85 1.85 0.62
C PRO A 70 9.59 0.79 -0.21
N ALA A 71 10.91 0.71 -0.04
CA ALA A 71 11.77 -0.34 -0.59
C ALA A 71 11.51 -1.70 0.10
N LYS A 72 10.28 -2.21 -0.04
CA LYS A 72 9.77 -3.39 0.67
C LYS A 72 8.89 -4.22 -0.25
N ILE A 73 9.17 -5.52 -0.28
CA ILE A 73 8.34 -6.52 -0.94
C ILE A 73 7.54 -7.25 0.15
N VAL A 74 6.27 -7.52 -0.14
CA VAL A 74 5.30 -8.12 0.77
C VAL A 74 4.95 -9.50 0.26
N ARG A 75 4.81 -10.45 1.21
CA ARG A 75 4.31 -11.79 0.90
C ARG A 75 2.92 -11.70 0.27
N PRO A 76 2.61 -12.54 -0.73
CA PRO A 76 1.31 -12.53 -1.39
C PRO A 76 0.14 -12.72 -0.42
N LEU A 77 0.28 -13.61 0.57
CA LEU A 77 -0.76 -13.84 1.58
C LEU A 77 -1.02 -12.59 2.42
N ALA A 78 0.04 -11.87 2.82
CA ALA A 78 -0.11 -10.64 3.59
C ALA A 78 -0.75 -9.53 2.76
N HIS A 79 -0.40 -9.44 1.47
CA HIS A 79 -1.05 -8.55 0.51
C HIS A 79 -2.54 -8.85 0.38
N GLN A 80 -2.89 -10.11 0.10
CA GLN A 80 -4.27 -10.56 -0.07
C GLN A 80 -5.09 -10.35 1.20
N ALA A 81 -4.56 -10.73 2.36
CA ALA A 81 -5.23 -10.58 3.64
C ALA A 81 -5.56 -9.12 3.94
N LEU A 82 -4.63 -8.19 3.67
CA LEU A 82 -4.86 -6.77 3.90
C LEU A 82 -5.82 -6.16 2.87
N VAL A 83 -5.64 -6.44 1.59
CA VAL A 83 -6.51 -5.86 0.53
C VAL A 83 -7.92 -6.40 0.66
N TYR A 84 -8.10 -7.72 0.78
CA TYR A 84 -9.42 -8.32 0.95
C TYR A 84 -10.01 -8.02 2.32
N GLY A 85 -9.21 -7.95 3.38
CA GLY A 85 -9.65 -7.51 4.70
C GLY A 85 -10.19 -6.07 4.67
N SER A 86 -9.52 -5.18 3.94
CA SER A 86 -10.00 -3.79 3.74
C SER A 86 -11.35 -3.78 3.05
N TRP A 87 -11.49 -4.49 1.92
CA TRP A 87 -12.75 -4.59 1.19
C TRP A 87 -13.86 -5.19 2.04
N LEU A 88 -13.59 -6.30 2.71
CA LEU A 88 -14.54 -6.99 3.57
C LEU A 88 -15.03 -6.08 4.71
N TYR A 89 -14.13 -5.33 5.34
CA TYR A 89 -14.48 -4.39 6.39
C TYR A 89 -15.44 -3.30 5.90
N PHE A 90 -15.14 -2.63 4.78
CA PHE A 90 -16.03 -1.60 4.23
C PHE A 90 -17.34 -2.19 3.70
N LEU A 91 -17.31 -3.42 3.20
CA LEU A 91 -18.51 -4.12 2.74
C LEU A 91 -19.41 -4.48 3.93
N LEU A 92 -18.84 -4.91 5.07
CA LEU A 92 -19.57 -5.09 6.32
C LEU A 92 -20.13 -3.76 6.88
N ALA A 93 -19.37 -2.67 6.79
CA ALA A 93 -19.86 -1.34 7.15
C ALA A 93 -21.09 -0.96 6.31
N LEU A 94 -21.01 -1.18 4.99
CA LEU A 94 -22.09 -0.91 4.06
C LEU A 94 -23.31 -1.77 4.34
N PHE A 95 -23.13 -3.07 4.62
CA PHE A 95 -24.23 -3.96 5.01
C PHE A 95 -24.87 -3.55 6.32
N THR A 96 -24.08 -3.05 7.28
CA THR A 96 -24.60 -2.53 8.54
C THR A 96 -25.56 -1.37 8.27
N LEU A 97 -25.15 -0.39 7.46
CA LEU A 97 -26.01 0.74 7.08
C LEU A 97 -27.23 0.31 6.25
N LEU A 98 -27.07 -0.62 5.30
CA LEU A 98 -28.17 -1.11 4.47
C LEU A 98 -29.21 -1.95 5.23
N SER A 99 -28.80 -2.58 6.34
CA SER A 99 -29.68 -3.44 7.14
C SER A 99 -30.42 -2.69 8.25
N GLU A 100 -30.16 -1.40 8.44
CA GLU A 100 -30.91 -0.51 9.33
C GLU A 100 -32.44 -0.65 9.21
N PRO A 101 -33.07 -0.55 8.02
CA PRO A 101 -34.53 -0.64 7.90
C PRO A 101 -35.12 -2.01 8.26
N PHE A 102 -34.31 -3.06 8.26
CA PHE A 102 -34.73 -4.40 8.68
C PHE A 102 -34.52 -4.60 10.18
N ALA A 103 -33.48 -4.01 10.75
CA ALA A 103 -33.15 -4.13 12.17
C ALA A 103 -34.10 -3.32 13.08
N THR A 104 -34.72 -2.26 12.57
CA THR A 104 -35.65 -1.40 13.30
C THR A 104 -37.10 -1.88 13.29
N GLN A 105 -37.42 -3.01 12.64
CA GLN A 105 -38.79 -3.54 12.57
C GLN A 105 -39.31 -4.15 13.90
N GLY A 106 -38.44 -4.34 14.90
CA GLY A 106 -38.77 -4.97 16.19
C GLY A 106 -38.50 -4.11 17.41
N ASP A 107 -39.07 -2.89 17.46
CA ASP A 107 -39.00 -1.93 18.59
C ASP A 107 -37.61 -1.42 19.01
N ARG A 108 -36.56 -1.78 18.26
CA ARG A 108 -35.21 -1.25 18.52
C ARG A 108 -35.06 0.14 17.93
N SER A 109 -34.69 1.09 18.78
CA SER A 109 -34.29 2.42 18.31
C SER A 109 -33.09 2.31 17.37
N LEU A 110 -33.13 3.07 16.27
CA LEU A 110 -32.05 3.11 15.27
C LEU A 110 -30.69 3.49 15.90
N GLN A 111 -30.71 4.33 16.94
CA GLN A 111 -29.54 4.67 17.73
C GLN A 111 -28.91 3.47 18.44
N GLN A 112 -29.72 2.59 19.05
CA GLN A 112 -29.21 1.38 19.72
C GLN A 112 -28.58 0.42 18.72
N TYR A 113 -29.16 0.28 17.52
CA TYR A 113 -28.61 -0.56 16.48
C TYR A 113 -27.22 -0.08 16.03
N LEU A 114 -27.06 1.22 15.76
CA LEU A 114 -25.77 1.81 15.39
C LEU A 114 -24.73 1.67 16.51
N TYR A 115 -25.13 1.84 17.76
CA TYR A 115 -24.21 1.63 18.88
C TYR A 115 -23.81 0.16 19.05
N GLN A 116 -24.76 -0.75 18.88
CA GLN A 116 -24.50 -2.18 18.94
C GLN A 116 -23.55 -2.61 17.82
N SER A 117 -23.65 -2.02 16.63
CA SER A 117 -22.79 -2.40 15.51
C SER A 117 -21.31 -2.06 15.72
N LEU A 118 -21.01 -1.06 16.54
CA LEU A 118 -19.64 -0.75 16.93
C LEU A 118 -18.96 -1.91 17.68
N TRP A 119 -19.72 -2.78 18.36
CA TRP A 119 -19.13 -3.92 19.09
C TRP A 119 -18.45 -4.94 18.19
N TRP A 120 -18.95 -5.14 16.96
CA TRP A 120 -18.30 -6.03 15.99
C TRP A 120 -17.41 -5.27 15.01
N MET A 121 -17.73 -4.01 14.70
CA MET A 121 -16.94 -3.21 13.77
C MET A 121 -15.61 -2.75 14.36
N MET A 122 -15.59 -2.29 15.62
CA MET A 122 -14.37 -1.75 16.25
C MET A 122 -13.24 -2.78 16.38
N PRO A 123 -13.48 -4.04 16.79
CA PRO A 123 -12.42 -5.05 16.82
C PRO A 123 -11.85 -5.34 15.42
N LEU A 124 -12.70 -5.39 14.39
CA LEU A 124 -12.26 -5.61 13.01
C LEU A 124 -11.42 -4.44 12.49
N GLU A 125 -11.83 -3.22 12.82
CA GLU A 125 -11.11 -2.00 12.50
C GLU A 125 -9.73 -1.99 13.17
N LEU A 126 -9.67 -2.34 14.46
CA LEU A 126 -8.43 -2.42 15.20
C LEU A 126 -7.47 -3.43 14.58
N ILE A 127 -7.96 -4.62 14.22
CA ILE A 127 -7.15 -5.65 13.53
C ILE A 127 -6.62 -5.10 12.21
N LEU A 128 -7.46 -4.44 11.43
CA LEU A 128 -7.08 -3.86 10.14
C LEU A 128 -6.01 -2.76 10.29
N VAL A 129 -6.22 -1.84 11.24
CA VAL A 129 -5.30 -0.74 11.56
C VAL A 129 -3.96 -1.28 12.05
N VAL A 130 -3.95 -2.25 12.96
CA VAL A 130 -2.72 -2.92 13.41
C VAL A 130 -2.01 -3.58 12.22
N GLY A 131 -2.75 -4.22 11.32
CA GLY A 131 -2.21 -4.75 10.07
C GLY A 131 -1.51 -3.68 9.22
N TYR A 132 -2.13 -2.52 9.02
CA TYR A 132 -1.53 -1.39 8.32
C TYR A 132 -0.27 -0.87 9.01
N VAL A 133 -0.31 -0.70 10.33
CA VAL A 133 0.83 -0.21 11.12
C VAL A 133 2.02 -1.16 10.99
N LEU A 134 1.78 -2.47 11.17
CA LEU A 134 2.81 -3.49 11.08
C LEU A 134 3.45 -3.55 9.69
N LEU A 135 2.65 -3.39 8.62
CA LEU A 135 3.13 -3.52 7.26
C LEU A 135 3.79 -2.24 6.73
N PHE A 136 3.20 -1.07 6.98
CA PHE A 136 3.62 0.19 6.36
C PHE A 136 4.60 1.00 7.22
N TYR A 137 4.51 0.93 8.55
CA TYR A 137 5.27 1.81 9.46
C TYR A 137 6.47 1.13 10.11
N ARG A 138 6.48 -0.20 10.21
CA ARG A 138 7.60 -0.92 10.82
C ARG A 138 8.87 -0.78 9.97
N LYS A 139 9.91 -0.11 10.47
CA LYS A 139 11.17 0.14 9.73
C LYS A 139 11.82 -1.15 9.20
N ASN A 140 11.95 -2.18 10.03
CA ASN A 140 12.56 -3.46 9.67
C ASN A 140 11.50 -4.42 9.12
N LEU A 141 11.76 -4.96 7.93
CA LEU A 141 10.99 -6.09 7.41
C LEU A 141 11.18 -7.30 8.33
N ILE A 142 10.08 -7.95 8.71
CA ILE A 142 10.12 -9.24 9.40
C ILE A 142 10.78 -10.30 8.50
N PHE A 143 10.68 -10.12 7.17
CA PHE A 143 11.28 -10.97 6.16
C PHE A 143 12.19 -10.17 5.25
N LYS A 144 13.50 -10.44 5.28
CA LYS A 144 14.45 -9.92 4.31
C LYS A 144 14.34 -10.77 3.03
N PRO A 145 13.93 -10.22 1.87
CA PRO A 145 13.90 -10.98 0.63
C PRO A 145 15.33 -11.38 0.25
N ASN A 146 15.49 -12.63 -0.18
CA ASN A 146 16.73 -13.13 -0.75
C ASN A 146 16.94 -12.49 -2.15
N GLU A 147 18.19 -12.36 -2.58
CA GLU A 147 18.58 -11.81 -3.90
C GLU A 147 17.82 -12.50 -5.04
N GLN A 148 17.74 -13.83 -5.02
CA GLN A 148 16.98 -14.61 -6.01
C GLN A 148 15.51 -14.19 -6.11
N ILE A 149 14.86 -13.87 -4.98
CA ILE A 149 13.46 -13.43 -4.98
C ILE A 149 13.32 -12.05 -5.65
N ILE A 150 14.34 -11.20 -5.51
CA ILE A 150 14.35 -9.86 -6.13
C ILE A 150 14.55 -9.97 -7.64
N LEU A 151 15.49 -10.82 -8.10
CA LEU A 151 15.75 -11.06 -9.52
C LEU A 151 14.53 -11.72 -10.21
N ASP A 152 13.92 -12.72 -9.57
CA ASP A 152 12.69 -13.37 -10.05
C ASP A 152 11.52 -12.38 -10.11
N PHE A 153 11.44 -11.45 -9.16
CA PHE A 153 10.43 -10.40 -9.18
C PHE A 153 10.67 -9.40 -10.32
N ALA A 154 11.93 -9.02 -10.56
CA ALA A 154 12.31 -8.12 -11.64
C ALA A 154 12.03 -8.73 -13.02
N SER A 155 12.37 -10.00 -13.24
CA SER A 155 12.10 -10.70 -14.50
C SER A 155 10.60 -10.78 -14.82
N GLN A 156 9.78 -11.08 -13.81
CA GLN A 156 8.31 -11.09 -13.96
C GLN A 156 7.75 -9.70 -14.25
N LYS A 157 8.31 -8.65 -13.63
CA LYS A 157 7.91 -7.27 -13.91
C LYS A 157 8.29 -6.83 -15.33
N ALA A 158 9.44 -7.25 -15.84
CA ALA A 158 9.81 -7.02 -17.24
C ALA A 158 8.74 -7.55 -18.20
N VAL A 159 8.35 -8.82 -18.05
CA VAL A 159 7.29 -9.46 -18.86
C VAL A 159 5.95 -8.73 -18.71
N ALA A 160 5.60 -8.27 -17.50
CA ALA A 160 4.36 -7.54 -17.27
C ALA A 160 4.35 -6.16 -17.97
N TRP A 161 5.51 -5.51 -18.12
CA TRP A 161 5.63 -4.23 -18.82
C TRP A 161 5.78 -4.37 -20.33
N GLU A 162 6.41 -5.45 -20.79
CA GLU A 162 6.43 -5.87 -22.19
C GLU A 162 5.00 -6.00 -22.73
N ASN A 163 4.16 -6.76 -22.01
CA ASN A 163 2.74 -6.94 -22.35
C ASN A 163 1.92 -5.63 -22.35
N LYS A 164 2.42 -4.56 -21.70
CA LYS A 164 1.78 -3.24 -21.67
C LYS A 164 2.38 -2.26 -22.67
N GLY A 165 3.40 -2.66 -23.43
CA GLY A 165 4.08 -1.81 -24.42
C GLY A 165 4.99 -0.71 -23.84
N HIS A 166 5.37 -0.79 -22.56
CA HIS A 166 6.25 0.20 -21.94
C HIS A 166 7.73 -0.22 -22.01
N VAL A 167 8.38 0.05 -23.15
CA VAL A 167 9.74 -0.40 -23.48
C VAL A 167 10.80 0.07 -22.47
N LEU A 168 10.75 1.33 -22.01
CA LEU A 168 11.73 1.85 -21.05
C LEU A 168 11.64 1.14 -19.69
N ARG A 169 10.42 0.90 -19.19
CA ARG A 169 10.21 0.18 -17.92
C ARG A 169 10.64 -1.27 -18.05
N GLN A 170 10.31 -1.93 -19.15
CA GLN A 170 10.75 -3.29 -19.45
C GLN A 170 12.27 -3.40 -19.39
N GLN A 171 12.99 -2.56 -20.15
CA GLN A 171 14.44 -2.61 -20.21
C GLN A 171 15.12 -2.38 -18.85
N CYS A 172 14.57 -1.48 -18.02
CA CYS A 172 15.11 -1.27 -16.67
C CYS A 172 14.90 -2.50 -15.77
N PHE A 173 13.75 -3.17 -15.87
CA PHE A 173 13.50 -4.41 -15.11
C PHE A 173 14.30 -5.60 -15.63
N GLU A 174 14.57 -5.68 -16.93
CA GLU A 174 15.46 -6.71 -17.53
C GLU A 174 16.90 -6.55 -17.04
N LEU A 175 17.41 -5.31 -16.97
CA LEU A 175 18.75 -5.03 -16.45
C LEU A 175 18.87 -5.42 -14.97
N ILE A 176 17.84 -5.13 -14.17
CA ILE A 176 17.79 -5.59 -12.76
C ILE A 176 17.74 -7.12 -12.68
N ALA A 177 16.96 -7.78 -13.53
CA ALA A 177 16.89 -9.25 -13.59
C ALA A 177 18.22 -9.89 -14.01
N ALA A 178 19.01 -9.21 -14.85
CA ALA A 178 20.36 -9.60 -15.25
C ALA A 178 21.44 -9.27 -14.20
N ASN A 179 21.05 -8.73 -13.04
CA ASN A 179 21.94 -8.24 -11.98
C ASN A 179 22.83 -7.05 -12.42
N ASP A 180 22.45 -6.32 -13.47
CA ASP A 180 23.12 -5.12 -13.95
C ASP A 180 22.43 -3.86 -13.39
N LEU A 181 22.72 -3.56 -12.11
CA LEU A 181 22.15 -2.41 -11.40
C LEU A 181 22.69 -1.09 -11.91
N ASP A 182 23.95 -1.05 -12.35
CA ASP A 182 24.58 0.14 -12.95
C ASP A 182 23.87 0.53 -14.26
N GLY A 183 23.63 -0.45 -15.14
CA GLY A 183 22.88 -0.23 -16.37
C GLY A 183 21.45 0.24 -16.11
N ALA A 184 20.77 -0.33 -15.09
CA ALA A 184 19.41 0.06 -14.72
C ALA A 184 19.34 1.51 -14.20
N LEU A 185 20.29 1.92 -13.36
CA LEU A 185 20.40 3.29 -12.85
C LEU A 185 20.68 4.30 -13.97
N GLY A 186 21.58 3.97 -14.89
CA GLY A 186 21.91 4.81 -16.05
C GLY A 186 20.69 5.10 -16.93
N LYS A 187 19.94 4.05 -17.32
CA LYS A 187 18.71 4.20 -18.11
C LYS A 187 17.61 4.96 -17.37
N MET A 188 17.46 4.72 -16.07
CA MET A 188 16.48 5.41 -15.24
C MET A 188 16.78 6.92 -15.15
N LYS A 189 18.06 7.30 -14.97
CA LYS A 189 18.50 8.70 -14.92
C LYS A 189 18.25 9.43 -16.23
N GLU A 190 18.59 8.80 -17.35
CA GLU A 190 18.33 9.37 -18.68
C GLU A 190 16.83 9.64 -18.90
N ALA A 191 15.96 8.73 -18.42
CA ALA A 191 14.52 8.89 -18.51
C ALA A 191 13.97 10.00 -17.59
N PHE A 192 14.54 10.16 -16.38
CA PHE A 192 14.15 11.24 -15.48
C PHE A 192 14.68 12.63 -15.89
N GLU A 193 15.86 12.68 -16.50
CA GLU A 193 16.41 13.91 -17.08
C GLU A 193 15.54 14.42 -18.22
N LYS A 194 15.12 13.53 -19.13
CA LYS A 194 14.21 13.86 -20.24
C LYS A 194 12.81 14.29 -19.79
N SER A 195 12.35 13.82 -18.64
CA SER A 195 11.01 14.12 -18.12
C SER A 195 10.96 15.27 -17.10
N GLY A 196 12.12 15.81 -16.67
CA GLY A 196 12.19 16.90 -15.70
C GLY A 196 11.59 16.57 -14.34
N SER A 197 11.55 15.30 -13.96
CA SER A 197 10.81 14.84 -12.79
C SER A 197 11.49 15.24 -11.47
N ALA A 198 10.68 15.50 -10.43
CA ALA A 198 11.18 15.70 -9.06
C ALA A 198 11.86 14.44 -8.47
N ASP A 199 11.68 13.28 -9.11
CA ASP A 199 12.25 11.99 -8.69
C ASP A 199 13.74 11.85 -9.12
N MET A 200 14.28 12.78 -9.91
CA MET A 200 15.71 12.80 -10.32
C MET A 200 16.67 12.88 -9.11
N ASN A 201 16.35 13.70 -8.11
CA ASN A 201 17.18 13.80 -6.89
C ASN A 201 17.21 12.47 -6.11
N ALA A 202 16.12 11.71 -6.13
CA ALA A 202 16.05 10.40 -5.49
C ALA A 202 16.88 9.36 -6.28
N ALA A 203 16.85 9.42 -7.62
CA ALA A 203 17.69 8.59 -8.48
C ALA A 203 19.19 8.80 -8.23
N VAL A 204 19.65 10.05 -8.20
CA VAL A 204 21.06 10.41 -7.96
C VAL A 204 21.52 9.99 -6.56
N LEU A 205 20.66 10.14 -5.54
CA LEU A 205 20.99 9.72 -4.18
C LEU A 205 21.16 8.20 -4.08
N LEU A 206 20.32 7.41 -4.78
CA LEU A 206 20.45 5.95 -4.82
C LEU A 206 21.69 5.48 -5.59
N GLU A 207 22.04 6.16 -6.69
CA GLU A 207 23.28 5.93 -7.45
C GLU A 207 24.51 6.15 -6.55
N SER A 208 24.53 7.25 -5.80
CA SER A 208 25.62 7.52 -4.84
C SER A 208 25.70 6.46 -3.74
N GLN A 209 24.56 6.03 -3.19
CA GLN A 209 24.53 4.95 -2.19
C GLN A 209 25.03 3.63 -2.76
N PHE A 210 24.64 3.29 -4.00
CA PHE A 210 25.09 2.08 -4.67
C PHE A 210 26.61 2.08 -4.89
N HIS A 211 27.17 3.17 -5.44
CA HIS A 211 28.61 3.26 -5.68
C HIS A 211 29.43 3.25 -4.38
N ASN A 212 28.97 3.95 -3.34
CA ASN A 212 29.64 3.92 -2.04
C ASN A 212 29.66 2.51 -1.46
N LEU A 213 28.52 1.81 -1.49
CA LEU A 213 28.41 0.46 -0.98
C LEU A 213 29.21 -0.56 -1.81
N SER A 214 29.21 -0.42 -3.14
CA SER A 214 30.02 -1.26 -4.03
C SER A 214 31.51 -1.09 -3.72
N LYS A 215 31.96 0.16 -3.55
CA LYS A 215 33.34 0.48 -3.17
C LYS A 215 33.69 -0.07 -1.78
N GLU A 216 32.82 0.08 -0.78
CA GLU A 216 33.04 -0.46 0.57
C GLU A 216 33.11 -2.00 0.58
N ARG A 217 32.28 -2.66 -0.23
CA ARG A 217 32.31 -4.11 -0.43
C ARG A 217 33.61 -4.55 -1.09
N ASP A 218 34.03 -3.88 -2.14
CA ASP A 218 35.26 -4.20 -2.87
C ASP A 218 36.52 -3.98 -1.98
N LEU A 219 36.45 -3.03 -1.06
CA LEU A 219 37.47 -2.77 -0.04
C LEU A 219 37.36 -3.69 1.18
N ASN A 220 36.43 -4.65 1.21
CA ASN A 220 36.12 -5.53 2.35
C ASN A 220 35.87 -4.77 3.68
N MET A 221 35.37 -3.54 3.61
CA MET A 221 35.11 -2.70 4.79
C MET A 221 33.79 -3.06 5.50
N VAL A 222 32.93 -3.82 4.82
CA VAL A 222 31.61 -4.22 5.31
C VAL A 222 31.46 -5.73 5.17
N ASP A 223 30.84 -6.34 6.19
CA ASP A 223 30.48 -7.74 6.19
C ASP A 223 29.59 -8.10 4.98
N ARG A 224 29.90 -9.19 4.28
CA ARG A 224 29.25 -9.57 3.00
C ARG A 224 27.74 -9.70 3.16
N ASP A 225 27.29 -10.24 4.30
CA ASP A 225 25.86 -10.40 4.59
C ASP A 225 25.15 -9.06 4.79
N LYS A 226 25.84 -8.06 5.38
CA LYS A 226 25.29 -6.72 5.55
C LYS A 226 25.26 -5.96 4.23
N ALA A 227 26.34 -6.04 3.46
CA ALA A 227 26.41 -5.46 2.12
C ALA A 227 25.30 -6.00 1.21
N GLN A 228 25.03 -7.31 1.25
CA GLN A 228 23.95 -7.91 0.46
C GLN A 228 22.57 -7.41 0.86
N VAL A 229 22.32 -7.22 2.16
CA VAL A 229 21.05 -6.68 2.66
C VAL A 229 20.84 -5.23 2.20
N GLU A 230 21.90 -4.43 2.18
CA GLU A 230 21.83 -3.05 1.69
C GLU A 230 21.68 -2.96 0.17
N LEU A 231 22.38 -3.82 -0.60
CA LEU A 231 22.17 -3.97 -2.04
C LEU A 231 20.71 -4.29 -2.35
N ASN A 232 20.16 -5.31 -1.68
CA ASN A 232 18.76 -5.69 -1.86
C ASN A 232 17.79 -4.54 -1.57
N ARG A 233 18.12 -3.70 -0.58
CA ARG A 233 17.32 -2.51 -0.25
C ARG A 233 17.42 -1.44 -1.35
N ILE A 234 18.61 -1.18 -1.87
CA ILE A 234 18.84 -0.25 -2.97
C ILE A 234 18.11 -0.73 -4.23
N THR A 235 18.26 -1.99 -4.61
CA THR A 235 17.56 -2.60 -5.75
C THR A 235 16.04 -2.47 -5.63
N MET A 236 15.48 -2.70 -4.44
CA MET A 236 14.04 -2.48 -4.20
C MET A 236 13.62 -1.01 -4.30
N ALA A 237 14.49 -0.06 -3.94
CA ALA A 237 14.21 1.37 -4.09
C ALA A 237 14.21 1.77 -5.58
N ILE A 238 15.18 1.26 -6.35
CA ILE A 238 15.28 1.48 -7.80
C ILE A 238 14.04 0.92 -8.51
N MET A 239 13.64 -0.32 -8.21
CA MET A 239 12.42 -0.91 -8.79
C MET A 239 11.16 -0.06 -8.55
N ASN A 240 11.00 0.51 -7.35
CA ASN A 240 9.87 1.41 -7.05
C ASN A 240 9.91 2.73 -7.84
N LEU A 241 11.10 3.25 -8.16
CA LEU A 241 11.25 4.43 -9.01
C LEU A 241 10.92 4.12 -10.47
N ILE A 242 11.36 2.98 -10.98
CA ILE A 242 11.06 2.54 -12.36
C ILE A 242 9.54 2.40 -12.58
N GLU A 243 8.78 1.96 -11.58
CA GLU A 243 7.32 1.88 -11.70
C GLU A 243 6.63 3.23 -11.97
N LYS A 244 7.30 4.35 -11.67
CA LYS A 244 6.76 5.69 -11.85
C LYS A 244 7.11 6.35 -13.19
N LEU A 245 8.04 5.79 -13.97
CA LEU A 245 8.53 6.32 -15.26
C LEU A 245 7.49 6.25 -16.36
#